data_AF-A0A2V2RJQ1-F1
#
_entry.id   AF-A0A2V2RJQ1-F1
#
_cell.length_a   1.000
_cell.length_b   1.000
_cell.length_c   1.000
_cell.angle_alpha   90.00
_cell.angle_beta   90.00
_cell.angle_gamma   90.00
#
_symmetry.space_group_name_H-M   'P 1'
#
loop_
_entity.id
_entity.type
_entity.pdbx_description
1 polymer ?
#
loop_
_entity_poly.entity_id
_entity_poly.type
_entity_poly.pdbx_seq_one_letter_code
_entity_poly.pdbx_strand_id
1 'polypeptide(L)'
;MALNRTSHKKRSEMKEHQSDAADFLKTVHQLNNLVSAFVHQLTAVELVARSSLRVHSGRLKAGLGIDLTREVRRFEINLINLALKRSAGNQLRAARFLSLTPTTLHSKIKRYKLDPRVSEE
;
A
#
# COMPACT_ATOMS: atom_id res chain seq x y z
N MET A 1 -7.26 -13.02 76.16
CA MET A 1 -8.33 -12.46 75.30
C MET A 1 -7.70 -11.48 74.29
N ALA A 2 -6.95 -11.95 73.27
CA ALA A 2 -6.25 -11.05 72.33
C ALA A 2 -5.78 -11.69 70.99
N LEU A 3 -6.42 -12.75 70.47
CA LEU A 3 -5.90 -13.47 69.28
C LEU A 3 -6.83 -13.53 68.05
N ASN A 4 -8.04 -12.94 68.07
CA ASN A 4 -9.01 -13.11 66.96
C ASN A 4 -9.16 -11.91 66.01
N ARG A 5 -8.53 -10.76 66.30
CA ARG A 5 -8.64 -9.54 65.45
C ARG A 5 -7.59 -9.46 64.33
N THR A 6 -6.46 -10.17 64.47
CA THR A 6 -5.34 -10.17 63.52
C THR A 6 -5.59 -11.02 62.27
N SER A 7 -6.32 -12.14 62.37
CA SER A 7 -6.66 -13.00 61.22
C SER A 7 -7.65 -12.34 60.24
N HIS A 8 -8.61 -11.56 60.72
CA HIS A 8 -9.57 -10.88 59.85
C HIS A 8 -8.94 -9.73 59.06
N LYS A 9 -8.02 -8.97 59.68
CA LYS A 9 -7.27 -7.90 59.01
C LYS A 9 -6.33 -8.44 57.93
N LYS A 10 -5.62 -9.54 58.20
CA LYS A 10 -4.72 -10.17 57.21
C LYS A 10 -5.47 -10.77 56.02
N ARG A 11 -6.70 -11.28 56.24
CA ARG A 11 -7.58 -11.79 55.16
C ARG A 11 -8.21 -10.68 54.32
N SER A 12 -8.49 -9.50 54.87
CA SER A 12 -8.96 -8.36 54.07
C SER A 12 -7.83 -7.76 53.23
N GLU A 13 -6.63 -7.62 53.80
CA GLU A 13 -5.43 -7.13 53.08
C GLU A 13 -5.01 -8.08 51.94
N MET A 14 -5.10 -9.41 52.14
CA MET A 14 -4.85 -10.38 51.05
C MET A 14 -5.86 -10.31 49.91
N LYS A 15 -7.13 -9.97 50.18
CA LYS A 15 -8.16 -9.85 49.14
C LYS A 15 -8.00 -8.57 48.33
N GLU A 16 -7.56 -7.49 48.97
CA GLU A 16 -7.28 -6.20 48.34
C GLU A 16 -6.07 -6.32 47.39
N HIS A 17 -4.96 -6.89 47.84
CA HIS A 17 -3.80 -7.16 46.98
C HIS A 17 -4.08 -8.14 45.83
N GLN A 18 -5.01 -9.08 46.01
CA GLN A 18 -5.43 -9.99 44.94
C GLN A 18 -6.32 -9.30 43.91
N SER A 19 -7.11 -8.29 44.32
CA SER A 19 -7.86 -7.41 43.41
C SER A 19 -6.90 -6.53 42.60
N ASP A 20 -5.91 -5.91 43.25
CA ASP A 20 -4.90 -5.07 42.58
C ASP A 20 -4.10 -5.86 41.54
N ALA A 21 -3.72 -7.10 41.86
CA ALA A 21 -3.04 -7.98 40.92
C ALA A 21 -3.93 -8.37 39.72
N ALA A 22 -5.23 -8.60 39.96
CA ALA A 22 -6.18 -8.89 38.89
C ALA A 22 -6.43 -7.68 37.99
N ASP A 23 -6.51 -6.48 38.57
CA ASP A 23 -6.67 -5.22 37.86
C ASP A 23 -5.43 -4.86 37.03
N PHE A 24 -4.24 -5.15 37.55
CA PHE A 24 -2.99 -5.03 36.79
C PHE A 24 -2.97 -5.98 35.58
N LEU A 25 -3.31 -7.26 35.76
CA LEU A 25 -3.36 -8.24 34.67
C LEU A 25 -4.40 -7.87 33.61
N LYS A 26 -5.54 -7.32 34.02
CA LYS A 26 -6.56 -6.78 33.11
C LYS A 26 -6.02 -5.61 32.29
N THR A 27 -5.28 -4.70 32.93
CA THR A 27 -4.66 -3.54 32.28
C THR A 27 -3.59 -3.97 31.26
N VAL A 28 -2.74 -4.94 31.63
CA VAL A 28 -1.74 -5.51 30.71
C VAL A 28 -2.42 -6.21 29.54
N HIS A 29 -3.51 -6.94 29.78
CA HIS A 29 -4.25 -7.59 28.70
C HIS A 29 -4.92 -6.58 27.77
N GLN A 30 -5.50 -5.50 28.31
CA GLN A 30 -6.04 -4.39 27.53
C GLN A 30 -4.96 -3.72 26.68
N LEU A 31 -3.76 -3.50 27.24
CA LEU A 31 -2.63 -2.95 26.50
C LEU A 31 -2.20 -3.90 25.37
N ASN A 32 -2.08 -5.20 25.63
CA ASN A 32 -1.75 -6.19 24.62
C ASN A 32 -2.79 -6.24 23.49
N ASN A 33 -4.07 -6.16 23.83
CA ASN A 33 -5.15 -6.14 22.84
C ASN A 33 -5.09 -4.86 21.99
N LEU A 34 -4.78 -3.71 22.60
CA LEU A 34 -4.62 -2.45 21.88
C LEU A 34 -3.39 -2.46 20.96
N VAL A 35 -2.25 -2.97 21.44
CA VAL A 35 -1.03 -3.13 20.64
C VAL A 35 -1.27 -4.08 19.47
N SER A 36 -1.95 -5.21 19.70
CA SER A 36 -2.30 -6.16 18.63
C SER A 36 -3.21 -5.53 17.58
N ALA A 37 -4.23 -4.77 17.99
CA ALA A 37 -5.10 -4.05 17.08
C ALA A 37 -4.34 -2.99 16.26
N PHE A 38 -3.41 -2.27 16.89
CA PHE A 38 -2.58 -1.26 16.22
C PHE A 38 -1.61 -1.88 15.21
N VAL A 39 -0.94 -3.00 15.58
CA VAL A 39 -0.10 -3.76 14.65
C VAL A 39 -0.91 -4.23 13.45
N HIS A 40 -2.13 -4.74 13.66
CA HIS A 40 -3.03 -5.12 12.57
C HIS A 40 -3.38 -3.95 11.63
N GLN A 41 -3.71 -2.78 12.20
CA GLN A 41 -3.99 -1.57 11.41
C GLN A 41 -2.76 -1.09 10.63
N LEU A 42 -1.56 -1.14 11.22
CA LEU A 42 -0.32 -0.78 10.53
C LEU A 42 0.06 -1.76 9.42
N THR A 43 -0.15 -3.08 9.59
CA THR A 43 0.06 -4.05 8.50
C THR A 43 -0.88 -3.82 7.31
N ALA A 44 -2.11 -3.36 7.54
CA ALA A 44 -3.03 -3.04 6.45
C ALA A 44 -2.51 -1.86 5.61
N VAL A 45 -1.89 -0.86 6.25
CA VAL A 45 -1.31 0.32 5.58
C VAL A 45 -0.08 -0.05 4.76
N GLU A 46 0.83 -0.89 5.28
CA GLU A 46 1.95 -1.40 4.47
C GLU A 46 1.48 -2.26 3.30
N LEU A 47 0.45 -3.08 3.49
CA LEU A 47 -0.13 -3.91 2.42
C LEU A 47 -0.75 -3.05 1.32
N VAL A 48 -1.46 -1.98 1.68
CA VAL A 48 -2.05 -1.03 0.71
C VAL A 48 -0.96 -0.23 0.00
N ALA A 49 0.07 0.25 0.69
CA ALA A 49 1.20 0.94 0.08
C ALA A 49 2.00 0.04 -0.89
N ARG A 50 2.23 -1.23 -0.51
CA ARG A 50 2.82 -2.25 -1.39
C ARG A 50 1.88 -2.64 -2.53
N SER A 51 0.56 -2.61 -2.32
CA SER A 51 -0.42 -2.90 -3.36
C SER A 51 -0.42 -1.83 -4.45
N SER A 52 -0.25 -0.55 -4.11
CA SER A 52 -0.17 0.54 -5.09
C SER A 52 1.04 0.44 -6.03
N LEU A 53 2.16 -0.14 -5.56
CA LEU A 53 3.30 -0.51 -6.42
C LEU A 53 3.07 -1.85 -7.16
N ARG A 54 2.26 -2.76 -6.60
CA ARG A 54 1.89 -4.03 -7.25
C ARG A 54 0.78 -3.91 -8.29
N VAL A 55 -0.03 -2.86 -8.33
CA VAL A 55 -1.03 -2.68 -9.41
C VAL A 55 -0.35 -2.63 -10.79
N HIS A 56 0.93 -2.24 -10.86
CA HIS A 56 1.73 -2.33 -12.08
C HIS A 56 2.47 -3.68 -12.25
N SER A 57 2.78 -4.39 -11.17
CA SER A 57 3.42 -5.72 -11.20
C SER A 57 2.42 -6.90 -11.29
N GLY A 58 1.12 -6.66 -11.13
CA GLY A 58 0.05 -7.67 -11.13
C GLY A 58 -0.23 -8.34 -12.48
N ARG A 59 0.52 -7.99 -13.54
CA ARG A 59 0.47 -8.70 -14.83
C ARG A 59 1.52 -9.78 -15.02
N LEU A 60 2.52 -9.85 -14.13
CA LEU A 60 3.53 -10.89 -14.16
C LEU A 60 2.94 -12.10 -13.43
N LYS A 61 2.21 -12.95 -14.16
CA LYS A 61 1.77 -14.25 -13.63
C LYS A 61 3.02 -15.01 -13.19
N ALA A 62 3.21 -15.15 -11.88
CA ALA A 62 4.27 -15.96 -11.33
C ALA A 62 4.11 -17.40 -11.89
N GLY A 63 5.02 -17.80 -12.78
CA GLY A 63 5.01 -19.12 -13.43
C GLY A 63 5.06 -19.10 -14.96
N LEU A 64 4.77 -17.97 -15.62
CA LEU A 64 4.96 -17.79 -17.06
C LEU A 64 6.02 -16.72 -17.26
N GLY A 65 7.15 -17.06 -17.89
CA GLY A 65 8.27 -16.13 -18.10
C GLY A 65 7.83 -14.77 -18.65
N ILE A 66 8.58 -13.72 -18.32
CA ILE A 66 8.29 -12.34 -18.71
C ILE A 66 8.84 -12.09 -20.11
N ASP A 67 7.96 -11.81 -21.08
CA ASP A 67 8.38 -11.27 -22.38
C ASP A 67 8.68 -9.77 -22.23
N LEU A 68 9.96 -9.45 -22.02
CA LEU A 68 10.45 -8.09 -21.89
C LEU A 68 10.04 -7.20 -23.08
N THR A 69 10.07 -7.73 -24.30
CA THR A 69 9.75 -6.95 -25.50
C THR A 69 8.29 -6.53 -25.50
N ARG A 70 7.39 -7.43 -25.09
CA ARG A 70 5.96 -7.14 -24.96
C ARG A 70 5.69 -6.13 -23.83
N GLU A 71 6.39 -6.26 -22.71
CA GLU A 71 6.22 -5.36 -21.57
C GLU A 71 6.72 -3.95 -21.85
N VAL A 72 7.91 -3.82 -22.45
CA VAL A 72 8.46 -2.54 -22.92
C VAL A 72 7.49 -1.91 -23.93
N ARG A 73 6.96 -2.68 -24.88
CA ARG A 73 5.96 -2.16 -25.85
C ARG A 73 4.74 -1.58 -25.15
N ARG A 74 4.18 -2.29 -24.16
CA ARG A 74 3.01 -1.79 -23.41
C ARG A 74 3.34 -0.50 -22.68
N PHE A 75 4.49 -0.46 -22.00
CA PHE A 75 4.95 0.71 -21.29
C PHE A 75 5.11 1.92 -22.23
N GLU A 76 5.76 1.72 -23.38
CA GLU A 76 5.93 2.77 -24.39
C GLU A 76 4.58 3.29 -24.93
N ILE A 77 3.62 2.40 -25.23
CA ILE A 77 2.28 2.80 -25.69
C ILE A 77 1.60 3.71 -24.66
N ASN A 78 1.66 3.33 -23.38
CA ASN A 78 1.06 4.11 -22.30
C ASN A 78 1.69 5.51 -22.19
N LEU A 79 3.03 5.59 -22.26
CA LEU A 79 3.73 6.88 -22.24
C LEU A 79 3.39 7.76 -23.44
N ILE A 80 3.32 7.18 -24.65
CA ILE A 80 2.96 7.91 -25.86
C ILE A 80 1.53 8.45 -25.76
N ASN A 81 0.58 7.63 -25.32
CA ASN A 81 -0.80 8.07 -25.13
C ASN A 81 -0.90 9.19 -24.09
N LEU A 82 -0.18 9.10 -22.97
CA LEU A 82 -0.16 10.14 -21.95
C LEU A 82 0.42 11.46 -22.49
N ALA A 83 1.51 11.40 -23.24
CA ALA A 83 2.13 12.57 -23.86
C ALA A 83 1.23 13.21 -24.92
N LEU A 84 0.52 12.40 -25.72
CA LEU A 84 -0.46 12.86 -26.70
C LEU A 84 -1.65 13.56 -26.01
N LYS A 85 -2.21 12.96 -24.96
CA LYS A 85 -3.27 13.58 -24.16
C LYS A 85 -2.84 14.92 -23.58
N ARG A 86 -1.68 14.97 -22.91
CA ARG A 86 -1.15 16.20 -22.30
C ARG A 86 -0.79 17.29 -23.31
N SER A 87 -0.60 16.93 -24.57
CA SER A 87 -0.32 17.86 -25.66
C SER A 87 -1.54 18.17 -26.54
N ALA A 88 -2.73 17.69 -26.17
CA ALA A 88 -3.95 17.78 -26.98
C ALA A 88 -3.72 17.29 -28.43
N GLY A 89 -2.98 16.19 -28.58
CA GLY A 89 -2.62 15.58 -29.86
C GLY A 89 -1.53 16.28 -30.65
N ASN A 90 -0.91 17.35 -30.12
CA ASN A 90 0.23 18.00 -30.76
C ASN A 90 1.50 17.13 -30.63
N GLN A 91 1.79 16.34 -31.67
CA GLN A 91 2.92 15.40 -31.67
C GLN A 91 4.28 16.07 -31.43
N LEU A 92 4.49 17.30 -31.89
CA LEU A 92 5.74 18.03 -31.62
C LEU A 92 5.91 18.31 -30.13
N ARG A 93 4.83 18.71 -29.45
CA ARG A 93 4.82 18.91 -27.99
C ARG A 93 4.89 17.57 -27.24
N ALA A 94 4.20 16.53 -27.70
CA ALA A 94 4.29 15.19 -27.13
C ALA A 94 5.72 14.63 -27.18
N ALA A 95 6.42 14.83 -28.31
CA ALA A 95 7.80 14.39 -28.48
C ALA A 95 8.73 15.05 -27.46
N ARG A 96 8.50 16.33 -27.15
CA ARG A 96 9.23 17.05 -26.10
C ARG A 96 8.97 16.49 -24.70
N PHE A 97 7.75 16.04 -24.37
CA PHE A 97 7.48 15.41 -23.07
C PHE A 97 8.20 14.07 -22.89
N LEU A 98 8.48 13.36 -23.99
CA LEU A 98 9.16 12.07 -23.98
C LEU A 98 10.65 12.18 -24.29
N SER A 99 11.18 13.39 -24.49
CA SER A 99 12.56 13.62 -24.95
C SER A 99 12.93 12.85 -26.22
N LEU A 100 11.98 12.73 -27.15
CA LEU A 100 12.15 12.07 -28.45
C LEU A 100 12.20 13.10 -29.57
N THR A 101 12.84 12.74 -30.69
CA THR A 101 12.65 13.50 -31.93
C THR A 101 11.23 13.29 -32.46
N PRO A 102 10.64 14.28 -33.15
CA PRO A 102 9.31 14.13 -33.75
C PRO A 102 9.21 12.95 -34.72
N THR A 103 10.29 12.67 -35.47
CA THR A 103 10.37 11.53 -36.40
C THR A 103 10.34 10.18 -35.69
N THR A 104 10.99 10.07 -34.53
CA THR A 104 10.95 8.86 -33.69
C THR A 104 9.56 8.64 -33.12
N LEU A 105 8.93 9.69 -32.59
CA LEU A 105 7.57 9.60 -32.06
C LEU A 105 6.58 9.20 -33.16
N HIS A 106 6.63 9.87 -34.32
CA HIS A 106 5.77 9.56 -35.47
C HIS A 106 5.90 8.10 -35.91
N SER A 107 7.13 7.58 -35.98
CA SER A 107 7.39 6.19 -36.34
C SER A 107 6.81 5.22 -35.30
N LYS A 108 6.93 5.53 -34.01
CA LYS A 108 6.32 4.72 -32.93
C LYS A 108 4.79 4.78 -32.96
N ILE A 109 4.18 5.94 -33.21
CA ILE A 109 2.73 6.09 -33.38
C ILE A 109 2.22 5.20 -34.53
N LYS A 110 2.88 5.23 -35.69
CA LYS A 110 2.54 4.36 -36.82
C LYS A 110 2.72 2.88 -36.49
N ARG A 111 3.86 2.51 -35.90
CA ARG A 111 4.17 1.11 -35.54
C ARG A 111 3.15 0.52 -34.57
N TYR A 112 2.68 1.32 -33.62
CA TYR A 112 1.71 0.91 -32.60
C TYR A 112 0.26 1.19 -32.98
N LYS A 113 0.02 1.76 -34.18
CA LYS A 113 -1.31 2.12 -34.69
C LYS A 113 -2.11 2.97 -33.69
N LEU A 114 -1.44 3.95 -33.08
CA LEU A 114 -2.07 4.86 -32.11
C LEU A 114 -2.76 6.01 -32.85
N ASP A 115 -3.89 6.46 -32.32
CA ASP A 115 -4.54 7.69 -32.77
C ASP A 115 -3.85 8.90 -32.10
N PRO A 116 -3.25 9.83 -32.85
CA PRO A 116 -2.68 11.04 -32.27
C PRO A 116 -3.72 12.02 -31.75
N ARG A 117 -5.01 11.87 -32.07
CA ARG A 117 -6.09 12.83 -31.75
C ARG A 117 -6.90 12.47 -30.51
N VAL A 118 -6.36 11.68 -29.58
CA VAL A 118 -7.07 11.35 -28.33
C VAL A 118 -7.21 12.62 -27.47
N SER A 119 -8.28 13.35 -27.72
CA SER A 119 -8.81 14.47 -26.94
C SER A 119 -9.67 13.90 -25.82
N GLU A 120 -9.69 14.54 -24.66
CA GLU A 120 -10.51 14.13 -23.51
C GLU A 120 -12.00 14.10 -23.89
N GLU A 121 -12.66 13.00 -23.51
CA GLU A 121 -14.11 13.01 -23.23
C GLU A 121 -14.33 13.61 -21.83
#